data_AF-A0A0J8D4M6-F1
#
_entry.id   AF-A0A0J8D4M6-F1
#
_cell.length_a   1.000
_cell.length_b   1.000
_cell.length_c   1.000
_cell.angle_alpha   90.00
_cell.angle_beta   90.00
_cell.angle_gamma   90.00
#
_symmetry.space_group_name_H-M   'P 1'
#
loop_
_entity.id
_entity.type
_entity.pdbx_description
1 polymer ?
#
loop_
_entity_poly.entity_id
_entity_poly.type
_entity_poly.pdbx_seq_one_letter_code
_entity_poly.pdbx_strand_id
1 'polypeptide(L)' 'MGTKYKNTKKKMASLGLMKGENGDYTYIDPSEKASKYKPIKNK' A
#
# COMPACT_ATOMS: atom_id res chain seq x y z
N MET A 1 12.05 11.88 -23.40
CA MET A 1 12.03 11.90 -21.93
C MET A 1 11.25 10.68 -21.43
N GLY A 2 11.89 9.51 -21.39
CA GLY A 2 11.20 8.25 -21.06
C GLY A 2 11.18 8.01 -19.56
N THR A 3 10.22 8.60 -18.84
CA THR A 3 10.02 8.28 -17.42
C THR A 3 9.39 6.90 -17.32
N LYS A 4 10.22 5.84 -17.35
CA LYS A 4 9.79 4.48 -17.04
C LYS A 4 8.96 4.55 -15.75
N TYR A 5 7.68 4.22 -15.82
CA TYR A 5 6.80 4.26 -14.66
C TYR A 5 7.36 3.29 -13.62
N LYS A 6 8.06 3.82 -12.62
CA LYS A 6 8.59 3.01 -11.53
C LYS A 6 7.42 2.52 -10.70
N ASN A 7 7.36 1.21 -10.50
CA ASN A 7 6.44 0.53 -9.59
C ASN A 7 6.86 0.81 -8.14
N THR A 8 6.59 2.03 -7.66
CA THR A 8 6.91 2.42 -6.29
C THR A 8 5.87 1.84 -5.33
N LYS A 9 6.28 1.54 -4.09
CA LYS A 9 5.36 1.06 -3.03
C LYS A 9 4.16 1.98 -2.84
N LYS A 10 4.36 3.31 -2.92
CA LYS A 10 3.29 4.31 -2.80
C LYS A 10 2.24 4.19 -3.91
N LYS A 11 2.66 3.97 -5.15
CA LYS A 11 1.74 3.79 -6.29
C LYS A 11 0.93 2.51 -6.18
N MET A 12 1.57 1.42 -5.76
CA MET A 12 0.88 0.14 -5.57
C MET A 12 -0.11 0.22 -4.40
N ALA A 13 0.27 0.86 -3.29
CA ALA A 13 -0.64 1.08 -2.16
C ALA A 13 -1.87 1.93 -2.54
N SER A 14 -1.73 2.94 -3.41
CA SER A 14 -2.87 3.73 -3.90
C SER A 14 -3.82 2.92 -4.78
N LEU A 15 -3.34 1.87 -5.44
CA LEU A 15 -4.16 0.92 -6.20
C LEU A 15 -4.78 -0.16 -5.31
N GLY A 16 -4.56 -0.09 -3.99
CA GLY A 16 -5.01 -1.12 -3.07
C GLY A 16 -4.18 -2.40 -3.17
N LEU A 17 -2.94 -2.33 -3.65
CA LEU A 17 -2.05 -3.48 -3.76
C LEU A 17 -0.97 -3.47 -2.67
N MET A 18 -0.76 -4.61 -2.01
CA MET A 18 0.30 -4.86 -1.05
C MET A 18 1.34 -5.80 -1.63
N LYS A 19 2.61 -5.54 -1.32
CA LYS A 19 3.68 -6.44 -1.73
C LYS A 19 3.72 -7.63 -0.75
N GLY A 20 3.47 -8.82 -1.25
CA GLY A 20 3.65 -10.07 -0.51
C GLY A 20 5.13 -10.41 -0.31
N GLU A 21 5.40 -11.42 0.51
CA GLU A 21 6.75 -11.88 0.83
C GLU A 21 7.52 -12.38 -0.41
N ASN A 22 6.80 -13.00 -1.35
CA ASN A 22 7.33 -13.50 -2.62
C ASN A 22 7.61 -12.39 -3.66
N GLY A 23 7.25 -11.15 -3.34
CA GLY A 23 7.47 -9.98 -4.20
C GLY A 23 6.32 -9.64 -5.14
N ASP A 24 5.30 -10.51 -5.24
CA ASP A 24 4.06 -10.26 -5.97
C ASP A 24 3.17 -9.23 -5.26
N TYR A 25 2.30 -8.58 -6.02
CA TYR A 25 1.34 -7.60 -5.50
C TYR A 25 -0.04 -8.23 -5.39
N THR A 26 -0.59 -8.28 -4.18
CA THR A 26 -1.92 -8.81 -3.88
C THR A 26 -2.87 -7.69 -3.46
N TYR A 27 -4.18 -7.87 -3.65
CA TYR A 27 -5.17 -6.88 -3.25
C TYR A 27 -5.24 -6.79 -1.72
N ILE A 28 -5.28 -5.57 -1.20
CA ILE A 28 -5.49 -5.30 0.21
C ILE A 28 -6.97 -5.44 0.49
N ASP A 29 -7.34 -6.51 1.19
CA ASP A 29 -8.69 -6.64 1.72
C ASP A 29 -8.97 -5.45 2.67
N PRO A 30 -10.03 -4.65 2.44
CA PRO A 30 -10.41 -3.55 3.32
C PRO A 30 -10.68 -4.00 4.76
N SER A 31 -11.03 -5.27 4.98
CA SER A 31 -11.31 -5.85 6.30
C SER A 31 -10.04 -6.09 7.14
N GLU A 32 -8.91 -6.39 6.49
CA GLU A 32 -7.61 -6.56 7.15
C GLU A 32 -6.93 -5.21 7.47
N LYS A 33 -7.44 -4.12 6.87
CA LYS A 33 -6.85 -2.78 6.91
C LYS A 33 -7.10 -2.02 8.24
N ALA A 34 -7.39 -2.73 9.31
CA ALA A 34 -7.38 -2.17 10.66
C ALA A 34 -5.92 -2.03 11.11
N SER A 35 -5.30 -0.88 10.81
CA SER A 35 -4.02 -0.51 11.41
C SER A 35 -4.10 -0.74 12.93
N LYS A 36 -3.25 -1.61 13.47
CA LYS A 36 -3.12 -1.86 14.92
C LYS A 36 -2.92 -0.57 15.71
N TYR A 37 -2.37 0.45 15.04
CA TYR A 37 -2.11 1.77 15.60
C TYR A 37 -3.25 2.73 15.26
N LYS A 38 -3.92 3.22 16.30
CA LYS A 38 -4.88 4.32 16.19
C LYS A 38 -4.11 5.64 16.05
N PRO A 39 -4.49 6.52 15.12
CA PRO A 39 -3.88 7.85 15.05
C PRO A 39 -4.24 8.64 16.32
N ILE A 40 -3.22 9.14 17.03
CA ILE A 40 -3.40 10.07 18.15
C ILE A 40 -3.73 11.42 17.53
N LYS A 41 -4.97 11.89 17.72
CA LYS A 41 -5.37 13.25 17.33
C LYS A 41 -5.15 14.18 18.53
N ASN A 42 -4.20 15.10 18.42
CA ASN A 42 -4.10 16.21 19.36
C ASN A 42 -5.24 17.18 19.03
N LYS A 43 -6.18 17.40 19.97
CA LYS A 43 -7.20 18.45 19.88
C LYS A 43 -6.60 19.77 20.34
#